data_AF-A0AAW1D3S8-F1
#
_entry.id   AF-A0AAW1D3S8-F1
#
_cell.length_a   1.000
_cell.length_b   1.000
_cell.length_c   1.000
_cell.angle_alpha   90.00
_cell.angle_beta   90.00
_cell.angle_gamma   90.00
#
_symmetry.space_group_name_H-M   'P 1'
#
loop_
_entity.id
_entity.type
_entity.pdbx_description
1 polymer ?
#
loop_
_entity_poly.entity_id
_entity_poly.type
_entity_poly.pdbx_seq_one_letter_code
_entity_poly.pdbx_strand_id
1 'polypeptide(L)'
;MHQSLFYGSEITISQDFAPEVRQARKFLLPYMKKARECGNFATIKGMKLIVDNKVYTVDELNSLGERAYVQQISENDESEKGSVKSEKSESRSTRTVRSVTRSVAKKEGALAKWMQLDKKKKAEKATTAK
;
A
#
# COMPACT_ATOMS: atom_id res chain seq x y z
N MET A 1 -28.67 29.08 1.15
CA MET A 1 -27.24 28.74 0.95
C MET A 1 -26.93 27.51 1.78
N HIS A 2 -26.75 26.34 1.16
CA HIS A 2 -26.38 25.12 1.89
C HIS A 2 -24.85 25.05 1.98
N GLN A 3 -24.28 25.26 3.17
CA GLN A 3 -22.87 24.96 3.43
C GLN A 3 -22.71 23.43 3.48
N SER A 4 -21.82 22.89 2.64
CA SER A 4 -21.48 21.47 2.66
C SER A 4 -20.61 21.14 3.88
N LEU A 5 -21.09 20.23 4.73
CA LEU A 5 -20.53 19.77 6.02
C LEU A 5 -19.18 19.01 5.95
N PHE A 6 -18.43 19.10 4.86
CA PHE A 6 -17.28 18.22 4.61
C PHE A 6 -15.93 18.75 5.15
N TYR A 7 -15.91 19.83 5.92
CA TYR A 7 -14.67 20.33 6.51
C TYR A 7 -14.22 19.45 7.68
N GLY A 8 -13.17 18.65 7.46
CA GLY A 8 -12.46 17.90 8.50
C GLY A 8 -12.59 16.37 8.46
N SER A 9 -13.36 15.80 7.53
CA SER A 9 -13.47 14.35 7.36
C SER A 9 -12.64 13.86 6.16
N GLU A 10 -11.92 12.74 6.31
CA GLU A 10 -11.23 12.08 5.21
C GLU A 10 -12.26 11.32 4.37
N ILE A 11 -12.64 11.90 3.23
CA ILE A 11 -13.60 11.30 2.30
C ILE A 11 -12.81 10.55 1.23
N THR A 12 -13.07 9.26 1.10
CA THR A 12 -12.51 8.44 0.03
C THR A 12 -13.60 8.03 -0.94
N ILE A 13 -13.39 8.33 -2.23
CA ILE A 13 -14.27 7.88 -3.31
C ILE A 13 -13.67 6.60 -3.87
N SER A 14 -14.47 5.53 -3.88
CA SER A 14 -14.09 4.25 -4.46
C SER A 14 -15.04 3.90 -5.60
N GLN A 15 -14.56 3.06 -6.53
CA GLN A 15 -15.41 2.51 -7.58
C GLN A 15 -16.30 1.41 -6.99
N ASP A 16 -17.56 1.38 -7.44
CA ASP A 16 -18.47 0.30 -7.09
C ASP A 16 -18.17 -0.93 -7.95
N PHE A 17 -17.64 -1.97 -7.31
CA PHE A 17 -17.26 -3.22 -7.97
C PHE A 17 -18.26 -4.32 -7.63
N ALA A 18 -18.52 -5.18 -8.62
CA ALA A 18 -19.25 -6.42 -8.42
C ALA A 18 -18.69 -7.23 -7.23
N PRO A 19 -19.54 -7.95 -6.48
CA PRO A 19 -19.13 -8.72 -5.30
C PRO A 19 -17.95 -9.66 -5.55
N GLU A 20 -17.94 -10.33 -6.69
CA GLU A 20 -16.89 -11.26 -7.13
C GLU A 20 -15.52 -10.57 -7.24
N VAL A 21 -15.50 -9.37 -7.83
CA VAL A 21 -14.28 -8.56 -7.96
C VAL A 21 -13.79 -8.13 -6.58
N ARG A 22 -14.70 -7.74 -5.67
CA ARG A 22 -14.33 -7.37 -4.30
C ARG A 22 -13.71 -8.55 -3.54
N GLN A 23 -14.27 -9.74 -3.69
CA GLN A 23 -13.73 -10.96 -3.07
C GLN A 23 -12.34 -11.31 -3.64
N ALA A 24 -12.18 -11.30 -4.96
CA ALA A 24 -10.88 -11.52 -5.59
C ALA A 24 -9.84 -10.51 -5.11
N ARG A 25 -10.18 -9.21 -5.06
CA ARG A 25 -9.25 -8.20 -4.53
C ARG A 25 -8.88 -8.46 -3.08
N LYS A 26 -9.84 -8.82 -2.23
CA LYS A 26 -9.58 -9.19 -0.83
C LYS A 26 -8.60 -10.36 -0.73
N PHE A 27 -8.70 -11.35 -1.62
CA PHE A 27 -7.76 -12.46 -1.70
C PHE A 27 -6.37 -12.03 -2.16
N LEU A 28 -6.25 -11.06 -3.07
CA LEU A 28 -4.97 -10.56 -3.58
C LEU A 28 -4.22 -9.63 -2.60
N LEU A 29 -4.92 -9.02 -1.64
CA LEU A 29 -4.32 -8.05 -0.70
C LEU A 29 -3.11 -8.59 0.10
N PRO A 30 -3.12 -9.81 0.66
CA PRO A 30 -1.98 -10.36 1.38
C PRO A 30 -0.75 -10.51 0.48
N TYR A 31 -0.92 -11.03 -0.73
CA TYR A 31 0.16 -11.21 -1.71
C TYR A 31 0.74 -9.86 -2.16
N MET A 32 -0.11 -8.85 -2.36
CA MET A 32 0.32 -7.48 -2.65
C MET A 32 1.13 -6.89 -1.50
N LYS A 33 0.69 -7.08 -0.25
CA LYS A 33 1.40 -6.60 0.93
C LYS A 33 2.79 -7.22 1.03
N LYS A 34 2.88 -8.55 0.84
CA LYS A 34 4.16 -9.28 0.84
C LYS A 34 5.10 -8.81 -0.26
N ALA A 35 4.60 -8.59 -1.47
CA ALA A 35 5.42 -8.02 -2.54
C ALA A 35 6.02 -6.66 -2.17
N ARG A 36 5.23 -5.78 -1.56
CA ARG A 36 5.72 -4.47 -1.09
C ARG A 36 6.71 -4.59 0.07
N GLU A 37 6.52 -5.55 0.96
CA GLU A 37 7.45 -5.85 2.06
C GLU A 37 8.80 -6.35 1.54
N CYS A 38 8.80 -7.08 0.41
CA CYS A 38 10.01 -7.51 -0.31
C CYS A 38 10.64 -6.41 -1.18
N GLY A 39 10.12 -5.19 -1.18
CA GLY A 39 10.66 -4.06 -1.96
C GLY A 39 10.10 -3.92 -3.38
N ASN A 40 9.21 -4.81 -3.82
CA ASN A 40 8.68 -4.83 -5.18
C ASN A 40 7.51 -3.86 -5.38
N PHE A 41 7.35 -3.35 -6.61
CA PHE A 41 6.21 -2.51 -6.95
C PHE A 41 4.98 -3.37 -7.24
N ALA A 42 4.02 -3.38 -6.30
CA ALA A 42 2.79 -4.17 -6.42
C ALA A 42 1.50 -3.34 -6.46
N THR A 43 0.64 -3.62 -7.45
CA THR A 43 -0.67 -2.98 -7.62
C THR A 43 -1.74 -3.98 -8.03
N ILE A 44 -3.00 -3.73 -7.66
CA ILE A 44 -4.15 -4.55 -8.07
C ILE A 44 -4.95 -3.80 -9.13
N LYS A 45 -5.21 -4.46 -10.27
CA LYS A 45 -6.05 -3.93 -11.35
C LYS A 45 -7.11 -4.96 -11.70
N GLY A 46 -8.38 -4.61 -11.48
CA GLY A 46 -9.49 -5.56 -11.65
C GLY A 46 -9.37 -6.72 -10.66
N MET A 47 -9.22 -7.95 -11.17
CA MET A 47 -9.03 -9.20 -10.42
C MET A 47 -7.60 -9.77 -10.56
N LYS A 48 -6.63 -8.92 -10.93
CA LYS A 48 -5.24 -9.33 -11.16
C LYS A 48 -4.30 -8.53 -10.27
N LEU A 49 -3.26 -9.18 -9.79
CA LEU A 49 -2.14 -8.59 -9.06
C LEU A 49 -0.98 -8.37 -10.04
N ILE A 50 -0.41 -7.17 -10.04
CA ILE A 50 0.72 -6.81 -10.89
C ILE A 50 1.90 -6.54 -9.97
N VAL A 51 3.01 -7.28 -10.13
CA VAL A 51 4.26 -7.14 -9.38
C VAL A 51 5.41 -7.00 -10.37
N ASP A 52 6.11 -5.87 -10.37
CA ASP A 52 7.22 -5.56 -11.29
C ASP A 52 6.92 -5.92 -12.76
N ASN A 53 5.75 -5.50 -13.22
CA ASN A 53 5.19 -5.76 -14.56
C ASN A 53 4.78 -7.22 -14.85
N LYS A 54 4.94 -8.16 -13.91
CA LYS A 54 4.38 -9.52 -14.00
C LYS A 54 2.95 -9.53 -13.50
N VAL A 55 2.08 -10.23 -14.21
CA VAL A 55 0.65 -10.31 -13.90
C VAL A 55 0.36 -11.67 -13.28
N TYR A 56 -0.30 -11.66 -12.14
CA TYR A 56 -0.74 -12.83 -11.39
C TYR A 56 -2.25 -12.81 -11.26
N THR A 57 -2.88 -13.93 -11.59
CA THR A 57 -4.31 -14.17 -11.40
C THR A 57 -4.58 -14.88 -10.07
N VAL A 58 -5.84 -14.89 -9.65
CA VAL A 58 -6.27 -15.57 -8.42
C VAL A 58 -5.94 -17.07 -8.48
N ASP A 59 -6.19 -17.71 -9.62
CA ASP A 59 -6.00 -19.14 -9.80
C ASP A 59 -4.52 -19.56 -9.75
N GLU A 60 -3.65 -18.76 -10.38
CA GLU A 60 -2.20 -18.96 -10.32
C GLU A 60 -1.67 -18.85 -8.89
N LEU A 61 -2.09 -17.81 -8.15
CA LEU A 61 -1.66 -17.61 -6.76
C LEU A 61 -2.20 -18.69 -5.83
N ASN A 62 -3.41 -19.18 -6.08
CA ASN A 62 -3.99 -20.29 -5.32
C ASN A 62 -3.21 -21.59 -5.57
N SER A 63 -2.71 -21.81 -6.79
CA SER A 63 -1.93 -22.99 -7.15
C SER A 63 -0.50 -22.95 -6.63
N LEU A 64 0.15 -21.78 -6.68
CA LEU A 64 1.52 -21.57 -6.17
C LEU A 64 1.59 -21.71 -4.65
N GLY A 65 0.58 -21.21 -3.95
CA GLY A 65 0.62 -21.06 -2.51
C GLY A 65 1.56 -19.94 -2.06
N GLU A 66 1.40 -19.55 -0.79
CA GLU A 66 1.97 -18.30 -0.29
C GLU A 66 3.51 -18.33 -0.15
N ARG A 67 4.09 -19.49 0.18
CA ARG A 67 5.54 -19.63 0.35
C ARG A 67 6.29 -19.55 -0.99
N ALA A 68 5.80 -20.25 -2.01
CA ALA A 68 6.43 -20.27 -3.32
C ALA A 68 6.36 -18.89 -3.99
N TYR A 69 5.24 -18.19 -3.82
CA TYR A 69 5.11 -16.81 -4.29
C TYR A 69 6.19 -15.89 -3.72
N VAL A 70 6.43 -15.93 -2.40
CA VAL A 70 7.45 -15.08 -1.74
C VAL A 70 8.85 -15.35 -2.27
N GLN A 71 9.18 -16.61 -2.57
CA GLN A 71 10.46 -16.96 -3.19
C GLN A 71 10.61 -16.33 -4.58
N GLN A 72 9.59 -16.46 -5.44
CA GLN A 72 9.62 -15.92 -6.80
C GLN A 72 9.79 -14.40 -6.86
N ILE A 73 9.19 -13.67 -5.91
CA ILE A 73 9.30 -12.20 -5.88
C ILE A 73 10.60 -11.71 -5.24
N SER A 74 11.26 -12.54 -4.42
CA SER A 74 12.54 -12.17 -3.78
C SER A 74 13.72 -12.32 -4.73
N GLU A 75 13.63 -13.20 -5.73
CA GLU A 75 14.70 -13.47 -6.69
C GLU A 75 14.74 -12.42 -7.83
N ASN A 76 13.75 -11.53 -7.91
CA ASN A 76 13.55 -10.66 -9.06
C ASN A 76 14.27 -9.29 -8.94
N ASP A 77 15.00 -9.05 -7.85
CA ASP A 77 15.67 -7.77 -7.52
C ASP A 77 16.85 -7.42 -8.45
N GLU A 78 17.31 -8.37 -9.28
CA GLU A 78 18.46 -8.20 -10.19
C GLU A 78 18.07 -7.95 -11.67
N SER A 79 16.78 -7.95 -12.03
CA SER A 79 16.40 -7.87 -13.44
C SER A 79 16.16 -6.44 -13.92
N GLU A 80 17.23 -5.88 -14.47
CA GLU A 80 17.40 -4.70 -15.31
C GLU A 80 16.14 -4.00 -15.88
N LYS A 81 16.24 -2.66 -15.85
CA LYS A 81 15.47 -1.66 -16.61
C LYS A 81 15.09 -2.10 -18.04
N GLY A 82 13.98 -2.82 -18.19
CA GLY A 82 13.36 -3.12 -19.48
C GLY A 82 12.07 -2.33 -19.68
N SER A 83 12.19 -1.06 -20.03
CA SER A 83 11.08 -0.19 -20.45
C SER A 83 10.42 -0.75 -21.72
N VAL A 84 9.26 -1.41 -21.58
CA VAL A 84 8.41 -1.74 -22.74
C VAL A 84 7.28 -0.72 -22.83
N LYS A 85 7.46 0.18 -23.80
CA LYS A 85 6.48 1.12 -24.32
C LYS A 85 5.17 0.40 -24.63
N SER A 86 4.07 0.80 -23.99
CA SER A 86 2.74 0.63 -24.57
C SER A 86 2.35 1.94 -25.22
N GLU A 87 2.02 1.82 -26.52
CA GLU A 87 1.82 2.93 -27.42
C GLU A 87 0.60 3.78 -27.07
N LYS A 88 0.74 5.02 -27.49
CA LYS A 88 0.00 6.22 -27.18
C LYS A 88 -1.09 6.44 -28.24
N SER A 89 -2.28 6.83 -27.79
CA SER A 89 -3.18 7.74 -28.53
C SER A 89 -3.68 8.78 -27.50
N GLU A 90 -2.92 9.83 -27.22
CA GLU A 90 -2.97 11.15 -27.89
C GLU A 90 -4.39 11.76 -27.86
N SER A 91 -4.68 12.62 -26.88
CA SER A 91 -4.74 14.06 -27.18
C SER A 91 -4.44 14.98 -25.97
N ARG A 92 -3.45 15.87 -26.19
CA ARG A 92 -3.16 17.21 -25.62
C ARG A 92 -3.99 17.73 -24.42
N SER A 93 -3.27 18.16 -23.38
CA SER A 93 -3.29 19.58 -22.97
C SER A 93 -2.07 19.94 -22.13
N THR A 94 -1.34 20.95 -22.57
CA THR A 94 -0.14 21.51 -21.96
C THR A 94 -0.48 22.35 -20.73
N ARG A 95 0.09 22.04 -19.56
CA ARG A 95 0.38 23.06 -18.56
C ARG A 95 1.62 22.76 -17.73
N THR A 96 2.39 23.81 -17.57
CA THR A 96 3.75 23.92 -17.10
C THR A 96 3.95 23.62 -15.61
N VAL A 97 5.12 23.03 -15.37
CA VAL A 97 5.97 22.91 -14.18
C VAL A 97 5.60 23.75 -12.95
N ARG A 98 5.43 23.08 -11.79
CA ARG A 98 5.93 23.57 -10.49
C ARG A 98 6.55 22.41 -9.72
N SER A 99 7.88 22.38 -9.68
CA SER A 99 8.67 21.59 -8.74
C SER A 99 8.47 22.12 -7.33
N VAL A 100 7.67 21.42 -6.52
CA VAL A 100 7.61 21.67 -5.07
C VAL A 100 8.65 20.77 -4.42
N THR A 101 9.83 21.32 -4.18
CA THR A 101 10.83 20.74 -3.28
C THR A 101 10.22 20.69 -1.87
N ARG A 102 9.83 19.50 -1.40
CA ARG A 102 9.49 19.30 0.02
C ARG A 102 10.79 19.30 0.82
N SER A 103 10.99 20.38 1.55
CA SER A 103 11.97 20.48 2.61
C SER A 103 11.73 19.39 3.66
N VAL A 104 12.80 18.67 3.98
CA VAL A 104 12.88 17.64 5.01
C VAL A 104 12.78 18.32 6.37
N ALA A 105 11.57 18.38 6.94
CA ALA A 105 11.41 18.68 8.36
C ALA A 105 11.59 17.37 9.14
N LYS A 106 12.78 17.22 9.75
CA LYS A 106 13.09 16.17 10.73
C LYS A 106 12.04 16.20 11.85
N LYS A 107 11.09 15.26 11.84
CA LYS A 107 10.25 14.92 13.00
C LYS A 107 10.92 13.80 13.79
N GLU A 108 12.07 14.11 14.39
CA GLU A 108 12.51 13.36 15.56
C GLU A 108 11.55 13.72 16.71
N GLY A 109 10.94 12.72 17.35
CA GLY A 109 10.26 12.93 18.63
C GLY A 109 8.83 12.42 18.79
N ALA A 110 8.20 11.86 17.75
CA ALA A 110 6.86 11.27 17.93
C ALA A 110 6.90 9.86 18.54
N LEU A 111 7.96 9.09 18.30
CA LEU A 111 8.07 7.69 18.73
C LEU A 111 8.50 7.53 20.19
N ALA A 112 9.28 8.48 20.73
CA ALA A 112 9.69 8.47 22.14
C ALA A 112 8.54 8.73 23.12
N LYS A 113 7.48 9.41 22.67
CA LYS A 113 6.35 9.82 23.52
C LYS A 113 5.41 8.66 23.86
N TRP A 114 5.40 7.59 23.06
CA TRP A 114 4.55 6.41 23.32
C TRP A 114 5.18 5.42 24.31
N MET A 115 6.52 5.35 24.42
CA MET A 115 7.19 4.40 25.33
C MET A 115 7.14 4.78 26.82
N GLN A 116 6.75 6.01 27.18
CA GLN A 116 6.71 6.44 28.58
C GLN A 116 5.40 6.12 29.31
N LEU A 117 4.32 5.82 28.60
CA LEU A 117 3.02 5.51 29.21
C LEU A 117 2.94 4.10 29.81
N ASP A 118 3.71 3.14 29.29
CA ASP A 118 3.67 1.75 29.79
C ASP A 118 4.44 1.55 31.10
N LYS A 119 5.43 2.40 31.39
CA LYS A 119 6.18 2.30 32.66
C LYS A 119 5.39 2.81 33.85
N LYS A 120 4.48 3.77 33.67
CA LYS A 120 3.68 4.33 34.78
C LYS A 120 2.60 3.35 35.28
N LYS A 121 1.96 2.59 34.39
CA LYS A 121 0.93 1.60 34.76
C LYS A 121 1.45 0.38 35.52
N LYS A 122 2.75 0.06 35.43
CA LYS A 122 3.35 -1.03 36.20
C LYS A 122 3.73 -0.66 37.64
N ALA A 123 3.88 0.64 37.95
CA ALA A 123 4.21 1.08 39.31
C ALA A 123 2.97 1.12 40.22
N GLU A 124 1.78 1.45 39.71
CA GLU A 124 0.56 1.54 40.52
C GLU A 124 -0.04 0.19 40.93
N LYS A 125 0.29 -0.91 40.23
CA LYS A 125 -0.20 -2.26 40.61
C LYS A 125 0.62 -2.93 41.71
N ALA A 126 1.78 -2.39 42.08
CA ALA A 126 2.65 -2.97 43.10
C ALA A 126 2.36 -2.44 44.53
N THR A 127 1.53 -1.40 44.68
CA THR A 127 1.27 -0.74 45.98
C THR A 127 -0.11 -1.02 46.56
N THR A 128 -0.94 -1.85 45.92
CA THR A 128 -2.29 -2.22 46.40
C THR A 128 -2.42 -3.71 46.72
N ALA A 129 -1.31 -4.37 47.05
CA ALA A 129 -1.30 -5.71 47.61
C ALA A 129 -0.52 -5.68 48.93
N LYS A 130 -1.15 -5.15 49.98
CA LYS A 130 -0.75 -5.40 51.36
C LYS A 130 -1.97 -5.34 52.26
#